data_AF-A0A9P9DCG6-F1
#
_entry.id   AF-A0A9P9DCG6-F1
#
_cell.length_a   1.000
_cell.length_b   1.000
_cell.length_c   1.000
_cell.angle_alpha   90.00
_cell.angle_beta   90.00
_cell.angle_gamma   90.00
#
_symmetry.space_group_name_H-M   'P 1'
#
loop_
_entity.id
_entity.type
_entity.pdbx_description
1 polymer ?
#
loop_
_entity_poly.entity_id
_entity_poly.type
_entity_poly.pdbx_seq_one_letter_code
_entity_poly.pdbx_strand_id
1 'polypeptide(L)'
;MNVAVNIDYTSQSIHDLDLENDEHFKTRLRSWCGLFVSIHQGSIYFLHQTAREFLLADLASPTTVSSVLHWHHSITTQDAHAVLAELCVLYLNFFNSNLSLLTDANGEAGYTFDRRAFLDYSAQTWGAHFREAGIIDDAAIIPFALRICDPDSNSYSAWFIMYWKTTGMRTTKYFTNLMVASYYGHRAVVKLLLEQRAEIEAKDTGYGRTALLWAAESGHEAVMRLLQRKS
;
A
#
# COMPACT_ATOMS: atom_id res chain seq x y z
N MET A 1 7.08 -9.56 -8.08
CA MET A 1 8.01 -9.37 -6.92
C MET A 1 9.33 -8.67 -7.26
N ASN A 2 9.93 -8.92 -8.43
CA ASN A 2 11.20 -8.30 -8.85
C ASN A 2 11.14 -6.75 -8.86
N VAL A 3 10.00 -6.17 -9.24
CA VAL A 3 9.80 -4.71 -9.16
C VAL A 3 9.83 -4.20 -7.73
N ALA A 4 9.16 -4.90 -6.81
CA ALA A 4 9.04 -4.48 -5.42
C ALA A 4 10.40 -4.41 -4.70
N VAL A 5 11.39 -5.21 -5.10
CA VAL A 5 12.72 -5.18 -4.47
C VAL A 5 13.67 -4.13 -5.08
N ASN A 6 13.30 -3.52 -6.20
CA ASN A 6 14.13 -2.54 -6.91
C ASN A 6 13.55 -1.12 -6.90
N ILE A 7 12.27 -0.95 -6.50
CA ILE A 7 11.64 0.37 -6.47
C ILE A 7 12.12 1.19 -5.26
N ASP A 8 12.37 2.47 -5.49
CA ASP A 8 12.77 3.43 -4.47
C ASP A 8 12.13 4.81 -4.70
N TYR A 9 12.48 5.77 -3.84
CA TYR A 9 11.98 7.14 -3.91
C TYR A 9 12.47 7.93 -5.15
N THR A 10 13.50 7.45 -5.85
CA THR A 10 14.08 8.10 -7.04
C THR A 10 13.53 7.55 -8.35
N SER A 11 12.89 6.38 -8.29
CA SER A 11 12.31 5.67 -9.43
C SER A 11 11.17 6.47 -10.07
N GLN A 12 11.29 6.80 -11.37
CA GLN A 12 10.27 7.55 -12.12
C GLN A 12 9.56 6.70 -13.18
N SER A 13 10.23 5.69 -13.72
CA SER A 13 9.74 4.79 -14.77
C SER A 13 10.30 3.38 -14.61
N ILE A 14 9.60 2.40 -15.18
CA ILE A 14 10.03 0.98 -15.19
C ILE A 14 11.36 0.75 -15.89
N HIS A 15 11.76 1.67 -16.76
CA HIS A 15 13.05 1.65 -17.42
C HIS A 15 14.20 2.09 -16.50
N ASP A 16 13.90 2.72 -15.35
CA ASP A 16 14.90 3.09 -14.35
C ASP A 16 15.26 1.88 -13.45
N LEU A 17 14.44 0.82 -13.48
CA LEU A 17 14.63 -0.35 -12.63
C LEU A 17 15.54 -1.36 -13.31
N ASP A 18 16.59 -1.78 -12.60
CA ASP A 18 17.46 -2.87 -13.02
C ASP A 18 16.79 -4.23 -12.77
N LEU A 19 15.82 -4.55 -13.63
CA LEU A 19 15.04 -5.78 -13.54
C LEU A 19 15.78 -6.92 -14.22
N GLU A 20 16.31 -7.84 -13.40
CA GLU A 20 16.84 -9.11 -13.90
C GLU A 20 15.71 -9.99 -14.50
N ASN A 21 16.07 -10.98 -15.32
CA ASN A 21 15.09 -11.98 -15.76
C ASN A 21 14.63 -12.87 -14.60
N ASP A 22 13.49 -13.55 -14.78
CA ASP A 22 12.85 -14.34 -13.73
C ASP A 22 13.73 -15.46 -13.17
N GLU A 23 14.56 -16.11 -13.98
CA GLU A 23 15.44 -17.20 -13.52
C GLU A 23 16.61 -16.67 -12.67
N HIS A 24 17.19 -15.52 -13.05
CA HIS A 24 18.19 -14.84 -12.24
C HIS A 24 17.58 -14.34 -10.93
N PHE A 25 16.40 -13.72 -10.98
CA PHE A 25 15.70 -13.29 -9.77
C PHE A 25 15.39 -14.46 -8.82
N LYS A 26 14.88 -15.59 -9.33
CA LYS A 26 14.66 -16.81 -8.52
C LYS A 26 15.94 -17.32 -7.89
N THR A 27 17.06 -17.27 -8.62
CA THR A 27 18.37 -17.68 -8.13
C THR A 27 18.86 -16.74 -7.03
N ARG A 28 18.70 -15.42 -7.21
CA ARG A 28 19.04 -14.40 -6.21
C ARG A 28 18.20 -14.57 -4.93
N LEU A 29 16.90 -14.79 -5.07
CA LEU A 29 16.02 -15.04 -3.93
C LEU A 29 16.39 -16.31 -3.16
N ARG A 30 16.72 -17.40 -3.88
CA ARG A 30 17.26 -18.62 -3.26
C ARG A 30 18.61 -18.39 -2.59
N SER A 31 19.45 -17.50 -3.12
CA SER A 31 20.72 -17.12 -2.47
C SER A 31 20.47 -16.38 -1.15
N TRP A 32 19.53 -15.45 -1.11
CA TRP A 32 19.17 -14.71 0.11
C TRP A 32 18.53 -15.59 1.17
N CYS A 33 17.58 -16.43 0.76
CA CYS A 33 16.74 -17.19 1.69
C CYS A 33 17.20 -18.64 1.88
N GLY A 34 18.21 -19.10 1.14
CA GLY A 34 18.71 -20.48 1.20
C GLY A 34 17.60 -21.52 0.98
N LEU A 35 17.71 -22.64 1.71
CA LEU A 35 16.73 -23.74 1.70
C LEU A 35 15.45 -23.42 2.51
N PHE A 36 15.28 -22.18 3.01
CA PHE A 36 14.08 -21.82 3.76
C PHE A 36 12.87 -21.58 2.87
N VAL A 37 13.08 -21.24 1.59
CA VAL A 37 11.99 -20.94 0.66
C VAL A 37 12.09 -21.76 -0.62
N SER A 38 10.94 -22.19 -1.13
CA SER A 38 10.79 -22.76 -2.47
C SER A 38 9.93 -21.85 -3.32
N ILE A 39 10.25 -21.76 -4.61
CA ILE A 39 9.51 -20.97 -5.58
C ILE A 39 8.86 -21.93 -6.56
N HIS A 40 7.52 -21.95 -6.62
CA HIS A 40 6.75 -22.80 -7.53
C HIS A 40 5.65 -21.96 -8.18
N GLN A 41 5.61 -21.97 -9.53
CA GLN A 41 4.61 -21.24 -10.33
C GLN A 41 4.42 -19.76 -9.89
N GLY A 42 5.52 -19.05 -9.63
CA GLY A 42 5.49 -17.64 -9.22
C GLY A 42 5.12 -17.39 -7.76
N SER A 43 4.78 -18.43 -6.99
CA SER A 43 4.49 -18.34 -5.56
C SER A 43 5.69 -18.79 -4.72
N ILE A 44 5.88 -18.14 -3.57
CA ILE A 44 6.96 -18.45 -2.62
C ILE A 44 6.36 -19.17 -1.42
N TYR A 45 6.97 -20.30 -1.06
CA TYR A 45 6.55 -21.13 0.05
C TYR A 45 7.70 -21.32 1.02
N PHE A 46 7.42 -21.29 2.32
CA PHE A 46 8.37 -21.80 3.29
C PHE A 46 8.48 -23.32 3.17
N LEU A 47 9.71 -23.81 3.02
CA LEU A 47 10.00 -25.23 2.85
C LEU A 47 9.74 -26.03 4.12
N HIS A 48 9.84 -25.39 5.28
CA HIS A 48 9.65 -26.04 6.57
C HIS A 48 8.57 -25.35 7.41
N GLN A 49 7.66 -26.16 7.94
CA GLN A 49 6.56 -25.68 8.79
C GLN A 49 7.08 -24.91 10.01
N THR A 50 8.20 -25.32 10.61
CA THR A 50 8.78 -24.59 11.75
C THR A 50 9.35 -23.22 11.37
N ALA A 51 9.79 -23.01 10.12
CA ALA A 51 10.23 -21.69 9.68
C ALA A 51 9.03 -20.74 9.55
N ARG A 52 7.91 -21.27 9.03
CA ARG A 52 6.64 -20.56 8.98
C ARG A 52 6.11 -20.26 10.39
N GLU A 53 6.10 -21.23 11.28
CA GLU A 53 5.65 -21.05 12.68
C GLU A 53 6.56 -20.10 13.46
N PHE A 54 7.88 -20.18 13.27
CA PHE A 54 8.84 -19.26 13.88
C PHE A 54 8.59 -17.80 13.48
N LEU A 55 8.35 -17.54 12.19
CA LEU A 55 8.08 -16.19 11.69
C LEU A 55 6.66 -15.69 12.05
N LEU A 56 5.71 -16.60 12.31
CA LEU A 56 4.33 -16.27 12.66
C LEU A 56 4.05 -16.36 14.18
N ALA A 57 5.03 -16.73 15.01
CA ALA A 57 4.83 -17.01 16.44
C ALA A 57 4.32 -15.79 17.23
N ASP A 58 4.65 -14.56 16.80
CA ASP A 58 4.14 -13.32 17.38
C ASP A 58 2.63 -13.10 17.14
N LEU A 59 1.99 -13.89 16.27
CA LEU A 59 0.55 -13.77 15.98
C LEU A 59 -0.33 -14.70 16.84
N ALA A 60 0.24 -15.61 17.64
CA ALA A 60 -0.50 -16.77 18.14
C ALA A 60 -0.46 -17.05 19.67
N SER A 61 -0.07 -16.12 20.55
CA SER A 61 -0.18 -16.40 22.00
C SER A 61 -0.53 -15.22 22.91
N PRO A 62 -1.63 -15.31 23.69
CA PRO A 62 -1.87 -14.51 24.88
C PRO A 62 -1.25 -15.15 26.14
N THR A 63 -0.20 -15.98 26.00
CA THR A 63 0.40 -16.70 27.12
C THR A 63 1.67 -15.99 27.59
N THR A 64 1.64 -15.59 28.85
CA THR A 64 2.71 -14.93 29.62
C THR A 64 4.05 -15.65 29.51
N VAL A 65 4.85 -15.30 28.50
CA VAL A 65 6.30 -15.54 28.48
C VAL A 65 6.95 -14.21 28.17
N SER A 66 7.93 -13.84 29.00
CA SER A 66 8.59 -12.54 29.06
C SER A 66 8.89 -11.94 27.68
N SER A 67 8.37 -10.74 27.44
CA SER A 67 8.52 -9.89 26.24
C SER A 67 9.95 -9.36 26.02
N VAL A 68 10.99 -10.11 26.40
CA VAL A 68 12.38 -9.62 26.52
C VAL A 68 13.35 -10.35 25.57
N LEU A 69 12.88 -11.29 24.74
CA LEU A 69 13.69 -11.92 23.70
C LEU A 69 13.21 -11.45 22.33
N HIS A 70 13.67 -10.28 21.90
CA HIS A 70 13.66 -9.87 20.50
C HIS A 70 14.94 -10.42 19.86
N TRP A 71 14.82 -11.17 18.77
CA TRP A 71 15.99 -11.58 18.01
C TRP A 71 16.62 -10.33 17.39
N HIS A 72 17.94 -10.21 17.40
CA HIS A 72 18.67 -9.00 16.96
C HIS A 72 18.32 -8.53 15.53
N HIS A 73 17.67 -9.36 14.71
CA HIS A 73 17.28 -9.08 13.33
C HIS A 73 15.83 -9.45 13.00
N SER A 74 14.94 -9.64 14.00
CA SER A 74 13.50 -9.82 13.75
C SER A 74 12.82 -8.46 13.54
N ILE A 75 11.93 -8.38 12.55
CA ILE A 75 11.09 -7.20 12.32
C ILE A 75 9.76 -7.33 13.07
N THR A 76 9.22 -6.22 13.56
CA THR A 76 7.87 -6.23 14.14
C THR A 76 6.80 -6.25 13.05
N THR A 77 5.55 -6.57 13.40
CA THR A 77 4.41 -6.45 12.47
C THR A 77 4.25 -5.02 11.96
N GLN A 78 4.50 -4.02 12.82
CA GLN A 78 4.46 -2.61 12.44
C GLN A 78 5.57 -2.28 11.41
N ASP A 79 6.80 -2.77 11.61
CA ASP A 79 7.89 -2.60 10.64
C ASP A 79 7.56 -3.25 9.30
N ALA A 80 6.95 -4.45 9.33
CA ALA A 80 6.49 -5.11 8.11
C ALA A 80 5.41 -4.29 7.38
N HIS A 81 4.46 -3.70 8.11
CA HIS A 81 3.48 -2.78 7.53
C HIS A 81 4.15 -1.52 6.95
N ALA A 82 5.20 -0.98 7.59
CA ALA A 82 5.94 0.17 7.07
C ALA A 82 6.61 -0.14 5.73
N VAL A 83 7.32 -1.27 5.65
CA VAL A 83 7.94 -1.73 4.39
C VAL A 83 6.87 -1.92 3.30
N LEU A 84 5.78 -2.63 3.61
CA LEU A 84 4.72 -2.88 2.63
C LEU A 84 3.99 -1.58 2.23
N ALA A 85 3.82 -0.64 3.14
CA ALA A 85 3.24 0.66 2.86
C ALA A 85 4.11 1.43 1.86
N GLU A 86 5.42 1.52 2.11
CA GLU A 86 6.38 2.15 1.20
C GLU A 86 6.31 1.53 -0.19
N LEU A 87 6.42 0.21 -0.28
CA LEU A 87 6.40 -0.49 -1.56
C LEU A 87 5.10 -0.27 -2.32
N CYS A 88 3.94 -0.40 -1.66
CA CYS A 88 2.65 -0.21 -2.32
C CYS A 88 2.45 1.25 -2.75
N VAL A 89 2.81 2.21 -1.90
CA VAL A 89 2.66 3.65 -2.19
C VAL A 89 3.58 4.07 -3.33
N LEU A 90 4.84 3.68 -3.30
CA LEU A 90 5.80 3.97 -4.38
C LEU A 90 5.33 3.31 -5.67
N TYR A 91 4.92 2.04 -5.63
CA TYR A 91 4.46 1.32 -6.80
C TYR A 91 3.23 1.96 -7.44
N LEU A 92 2.25 2.37 -6.63
CA LEU A 92 1.06 3.05 -7.11
C LEU A 92 1.40 4.41 -7.75
N ASN A 93 2.35 5.16 -7.20
CA ASN A 93 2.81 6.42 -7.80
C ASN A 93 3.64 6.23 -9.07
N PHE A 94 4.27 5.07 -9.21
CA PHE A 94 5.15 4.76 -10.32
C PHE A 94 4.39 4.23 -11.55
N PHE A 95 3.31 3.44 -11.35
CA PHE A 95 2.53 2.83 -12.44
C PHE A 95 1.41 3.72 -13.01
N ASN A 96 1.45 5.02 -12.74
CA ASN A 96 0.47 6.05 -13.11
C ASN A 96 0.09 6.13 -14.60
N SER A 97 0.94 5.61 -15.50
CA SER A 97 0.87 5.86 -16.95
C SER A 97 0.49 4.64 -17.79
N ASN A 98 0.47 3.43 -17.21
CA ASN A 98 0.48 2.19 -18.01
C ASN A 98 -0.88 1.48 -18.15
N LEU A 99 -2.01 2.16 -17.91
CA LEU A 99 -3.31 1.51 -18.09
C LEU A 99 -3.64 1.23 -19.56
N SER A 100 -3.05 1.99 -20.50
CA SER A 100 -3.15 1.77 -21.96
C SER A 100 -2.37 0.55 -22.45
N LEU A 101 -1.35 0.08 -21.71
CA LEU A 101 -0.52 -1.09 -22.07
C LEU A 101 -1.07 -2.40 -21.49
N LEU A 102 -2.16 -2.35 -20.72
CA LEU A 102 -2.88 -3.54 -20.25
C LEU A 102 -3.92 -4.04 -21.28
N THR A 103 -4.00 -3.38 -22.42
CA THR A 103 -4.87 -3.73 -23.57
C THR A 103 -4.03 -4.05 -24.81
N ASP A 104 -2.94 -4.78 -24.67
CA ASP A 104 -2.20 -5.25 -25.83
C ASP A 104 -2.85 -6.55 -26.33
N ALA A 105 -3.46 -6.47 -27.50
CA ALA A 105 -4.15 -7.57 -28.20
C ALA A 105 -3.21 -8.72 -28.65
N ASN A 106 -1.94 -8.73 -28.24
CA ASN A 106 -0.90 -9.57 -28.84
C ASN A 106 -0.18 -10.53 -27.86
N GLY A 107 -0.80 -10.89 -26.73
CA GLY A 107 -0.58 -12.22 -26.13
C GLY A 107 0.83 -12.59 -25.63
N GLU A 108 1.70 -11.64 -25.27
CA GLU A 108 2.90 -11.96 -24.48
C GLU A 108 2.59 -11.94 -22.97
N ALA A 109 2.24 -13.12 -22.45
CA ALA A 109 1.56 -13.29 -21.16
C ALA A 109 2.47 -13.43 -19.92
N GLY A 110 3.80 -13.30 -20.06
CA GLY A 110 4.74 -13.56 -18.94
C GLY A 110 4.89 -12.40 -17.96
N TYR A 111 5.32 -11.23 -18.44
CA TYR A 111 5.58 -10.05 -17.60
C TYR A 111 4.31 -9.26 -17.20
N THR A 112 3.23 -9.43 -17.95
CA THR A 112 1.96 -8.74 -17.74
C THR A 112 1.18 -9.27 -16.54
N PHE A 113 1.33 -10.56 -16.21
CA PHE A 113 0.61 -11.20 -15.10
C PHE A 113 1.13 -10.79 -13.71
N ASP A 114 2.45 -10.85 -13.46
CA ASP A 114 3.06 -10.47 -12.15
C ASP A 114 2.86 -8.97 -11.84
N ARG A 115 2.96 -8.11 -12.86
CA ARG A 115 2.71 -6.66 -12.71
C ARG A 115 1.27 -6.36 -12.29
N ARG A 116 0.31 -7.09 -12.86
CA ARG A 116 -1.10 -6.91 -12.51
C ARG A 116 -1.40 -7.41 -11.11
N ALA A 117 -0.82 -8.54 -10.71
CA ALA A 117 -1.00 -9.07 -9.35
C ALA A 117 -0.49 -8.11 -8.27
N PHE A 118 0.71 -7.54 -8.44
CA PHE A 118 1.23 -6.58 -7.46
C PHE A 118 0.53 -5.21 -7.51
N LEU A 119 0.06 -4.79 -8.69
CA LEU A 119 -0.82 -3.60 -8.81
C LEU A 119 -2.14 -3.80 -8.06
N ASP A 120 -2.79 -4.94 -8.28
CA ASP A 120 -4.06 -5.28 -7.63
C ASP A 120 -3.88 -5.37 -6.12
N TYR A 121 -2.80 -6.00 -5.66
CA TYR A 121 -2.43 -6.04 -4.25
C TYR A 121 -2.23 -4.62 -3.69
N SER A 122 -1.32 -3.84 -4.30
CA SER A 122 -1.00 -2.49 -3.83
C SER A 122 -2.24 -1.61 -3.78
N ALA A 123 -3.07 -1.62 -4.83
CA ALA A 123 -4.28 -0.82 -4.91
C ALA A 123 -5.30 -1.16 -3.80
N GLN A 124 -5.35 -2.43 -3.38
CA GLN A 124 -6.27 -2.91 -2.35
C GLN A 124 -5.74 -2.72 -0.93
N THR A 125 -4.43 -2.82 -0.72
CA THR A 125 -3.86 -2.96 0.63
C THR A 125 -3.05 -1.77 1.11
N TRP A 126 -2.61 -0.85 0.24
CA TRP A 126 -1.73 0.25 0.62
C TRP A 126 -2.28 1.07 1.81
N GLY A 127 -3.58 1.38 1.81
CA GLY A 127 -4.21 2.15 2.88
C GLY A 127 -4.28 1.40 4.21
N ALA A 128 -4.35 0.07 4.19
CA ALA A 128 -4.24 -0.70 5.44
C ALA A 128 -2.79 -0.68 5.94
N HIS A 129 -1.81 -0.99 5.09
CA HIS A 129 -0.40 -0.97 5.47
C HIS A 129 0.05 0.39 5.99
N PHE A 130 -0.30 1.47 5.30
CA PHE A 130 0.08 2.83 5.69
C PHE A 130 -0.48 3.21 7.07
N ARG A 131 -1.70 2.79 7.38
CA ARG A 131 -2.31 3.05 8.69
C ARG A 131 -1.63 2.25 9.80
N GLU A 132 -1.48 0.94 9.62
CA GLU A 132 -0.90 0.05 10.63
C GLU A 132 0.60 0.30 10.85
N ALA A 133 1.30 0.90 9.88
CA ALA A 133 2.70 1.29 10.00
C ALA A 133 2.94 2.40 11.04
N GLY A 134 1.91 3.13 11.47
CA GLY A 134 2.06 4.21 12.44
C GLY A 134 2.95 5.36 11.93
N ILE A 135 2.82 5.69 10.64
CA ILE A 135 3.64 6.70 9.96
C ILE A 135 3.63 8.04 10.71
N ILE A 136 4.82 8.55 11.04
CA ILE A 136 5.03 9.83 11.71
C ILE A 136 4.82 11.01 10.76
N ASP A 137 4.47 12.19 11.29
CA ASP A 137 4.01 13.36 10.52
C ASP A 137 4.98 13.88 9.44
N ASP A 138 6.29 13.62 9.55
CA ASP A 138 7.32 14.12 8.62
C ASP A 138 7.95 13.00 7.76
N ALA A 139 7.34 11.82 7.70
CA ALA A 139 7.88 10.70 6.94
C ALA A 139 7.91 10.97 5.43
N ALA A 140 9.00 10.56 4.76
CA ALA A 140 9.22 10.78 3.33
C ALA A 140 8.14 10.16 2.41
N ILE A 141 7.41 9.15 2.90
CA ILE A 141 6.29 8.50 2.20
C ILE A 141 5.04 9.40 2.10
N ILE A 142 4.87 10.39 2.96
CA ILE A 142 3.63 11.20 3.06
C ILE A 142 3.31 11.94 1.76
N PRO A 143 4.24 12.64 1.09
CA PRO A 143 3.96 13.27 -0.20
C PRO A 143 3.50 12.29 -1.28
N PHE A 144 3.96 11.04 -1.24
CA PHE A 144 3.58 10.00 -2.19
C PHE A 144 2.17 9.47 -1.88
N ALA A 145 1.84 9.26 -0.61
CA ALA A 145 0.49 8.89 -0.18
C ALA A 145 -0.52 10.02 -0.48
N LEU A 146 -0.12 11.28 -0.27
CA LEU A 146 -0.93 12.45 -0.59
C LEU A 146 -1.31 12.47 -2.08
N ARG A 147 -0.37 12.19 -2.99
CA ARG A 147 -0.69 12.06 -4.42
C ARG A 147 -1.74 10.98 -4.66
N ILE A 148 -1.65 9.81 -4.05
CA ILE A 148 -2.67 8.77 -4.22
C ILE A 148 -4.06 9.26 -3.74
N CYS A 149 -4.11 10.09 -2.71
CA CYS A 149 -5.37 10.70 -2.24
C CYS A 149 -5.89 11.84 -3.13
N ASP A 150 -5.05 12.47 -3.94
CA ASP A 150 -5.36 13.68 -4.71
C ASP A 150 -6.13 13.37 -6.00
N PRO A 151 -7.43 13.71 -6.11
CA PRO A 151 -8.26 13.43 -7.28
C PRO A 151 -7.71 13.97 -8.60
N ASP A 152 -6.92 15.05 -8.53
CA ASP A 152 -6.35 15.70 -9.70
C ASP A 152 -5.02 15.06 -10.13
N SER A 153 -4.53 14.05 -9.40
CA SER A 153 -3.28 13.35 -9.70
C SER A 153 -3.47 12.10 -10.57
N ASN A 154 -2.43 11.77 -11.32
CA ASN A 154 -2.38 10.51 -12.07
C ASN A 154 -2.36 9.28 -11.14
N SER A 155 -1.74 9.40 -9.94
CA SER A 155 -1.69 8.34 -8.93
C SER A 155 -3.08 7.96 -8.45
N TYR A 156 -3.91 8.96 -8.14
CA TYR A 156 -5.30 8.73 -7.80
C TYR A 156 -6.04 8.08 -8.95
N SER A 157 -5.91 8.57 -10.18
CA SER A 157 -6.62 8.00 -11.32
C SER A 157 -6.29 6.52 -11.54
N ALA A 158 -5.01 6.13 -11.45
CA ALA A 158 -4.57 4.74 -11.59
C ALA A 158 -5.12 3.85 -10.45
N TRP A 159 -4.99 4.30 -9.21
CA TRP A 159 -5.52 3.59 -8.06
C TRP A 159 -7.06 3.51 -8.08
N PHE A 160 -7.73 4.61 -8.39
CA PHE A 160 -9.19 4.76 -8.34
C PHE A 160 -9.89 3.81 -9.29
N ILE A 161 -9.37 3.66 -10.51
CA ILE A 161 -9.91 2.72 -11.49
C ILE A 161 -9.81 1.28 -10.98
N MET A 162 -8.71 0.91 -10.33
CA MET A 162 -8.47 -0.47 -9.89
C MET A 162 -9.27 -0.81 -8.63
N TYR A 163 -9.20 0.03 -7.60
CA TYR A 163 -9.84 -0.22 -6.30
C TYR A 163 -11.36 -0.21 -6.38
N TRP A 164 -11.96 0.68 -7.17
CA TRP A 164 -13.42 0.76 -7.25
C TRP A 164 -14.06 -0.14 -8.30
N LYS A 165 -13.29 -0.63 -9.29
CA LYS A 165 -13.72 -1.77 -10.12
C LYS A 165 -13.95 -3.03 -9.29
N THR A 166 -13.09 -3.28 -8.30
CA THR A 166 -13.17 -4.49 -7.45
C THR A 166 -14.19 -4.33 -6.33
N THR A 167 -14.38 -3.13 -5.76
CA THR A 167 -15.39 -2.88 -4.71
C THR A 167 -16.81 -2.66 -5.23
N GLY A 168 -17.01 -2.64 -6.56
CA GLY A 168 -18.35 -2.60 -7.17
C GLY A 168 -19.07 -1.24 -7.09
N MET A 169 -18.33 -0.16 -6.82
CA MET A 169 -18.89 1.19 -6.74
C MET A 169 -19.13 1.74 -8.16
N ARG A 170 -20.40 1.95 -8.52
CA ARG A 170 -20.84 2.20 -9.92
C ARG A 170 -20.87 3.66 -10.36
N THR A 171 -20.43 4.62 -9.55
CA THR A 171 -20.65 6.06 -9.85
C THR A 171 -19.37 6.90 -9.78
N THR A 172 -19.31 7.91 -10.65
CA THR A 172 -18.32 9.00 -10.64
C THR A 172 -18.59 9.90 -9.43
N LYS A 173 -18.08 9.50 -8.25
CA LYS A 173 -18.17 10.31 -7.03
C LYS A 173 -17.00 11.27 -6.99
N TYR A 174 -17.30 12.54 -6.76
CA TYR A 174 -16.27 13.52 -6.43
C TYR A 174 -15.88 13.30 -4.97
N PHE A 175 -14.63 12.92 -4.75
CA PHE A 175 -14.01 12.87 -3.43
C PHE A 175 -12.98 13.97 -3.34
N THR A 176 -12.79 14.58 -2.18
CA THR A 176 -11.60 15.41 -1.91
C THR A 176 -10.47 14.53 -1.38
N ASN A 177 -9.23 14.99 -1.51
CA ASN A 177 -8.09 14.33 -0.88
C ASN A 177 -8.27 14.13 0.63
N LEU A 178 -8.91 15.08 1.30
CA LEU A 178 -9.26 15.00 2.72
C LEU A 178 -10.25 13.86 2.99
N MET A 179 -11.25 13.64 2.12
CA MET A 179 -12.19 12.51 2.26
C MET A 179 -11.46 11.17 2.10
N VAL A 180 -10.57 11.03 1.11
CA VAL A 180 -9.83 9.79 0.86
C VAL A 180 -8.89 9.47 2.04
N ALA A 181 -8.09 10.44 2.46
CA ALA A 181 -7.18 10.27 3.60
C ALA A 181 -7.96 9.96 4.90
N SER A 182 -9.16 10.54 5.04
CA SER A 182 -10.04 10.30 6.19
C SER A 182 -10.68 8.91 6.17
N TYR A 183 -11.12 8.45 5.00
CA TYR A 183 -11.66 7.11 4.79
C TYR A 183 -10.65 6.02 5.18
N TYR A 184 -9.36 6.24 4.93
CA TYR A 184 -8.29 5.30 5.28
C TYR A 184 -7.66 5.52 6.67
N GLY A 185 -8.00 6.61 7.35
CA GLY A 185 -7.48 6.90 8.68
C GLY A 185 -6.04 7.40 8.66
N HIS A 186 -5.59 8.01 7.57
CA HIS A 186 -4.23 8.50 7.37
C HIS A 186 -4.00 9.81 8.12
N ARG A 187 -3.88 9.72 9.44
CA ARG A 187 -3.79 10.88 10.34
C ARG A 187 -2.72 11.89 9.92
N ALA A 188 -1.53 11.45 9.54
CA ALA A 188 -0.45 12.34 9.11
C ALA A 188 -0.79 13.10 7.82
N VAL A 189 -1.40 12.41 6.84
CA VAL A 189 -1.87 13.03 5.58
C VAL A 189 -3.02 14.00 5.85
N VAL A 190 -3.99 13.63 6.70
CA VAL A 190 -5.09 14.53 7.12
C VAL A 190 -4.54 15.79 7.79
N LYS A 191 -3.57 15.64 8.69
CA LYS A 191 -2.94 16.77 9.37
C LYS A 191 -2.29 17.73 8.36
N LEU A 192 -1.49 17.21 7.44
CA LEU A 192 -0.86 17.98 6.38
C LEU A 192 -1.89 18.73 5.51
N LEU A 193 -2.98 18.05 5.12
CA LEU A 193 -4.05 18.67 4.34
C LEU A 193 -4.76 19.82 5.08
N LEU A 194 -4.97 19.68 6.38
CA LEU A 194 -5.57 20.74 7.21
C LEU A 194 -4.63 21.93 7.37
N GLU A 195 -3.32 21.70 7.48
CA GLU A 195 -2.30 22.76 7.47
C GLU A 195 -2.28 23.50 6.12
N GLN A 196 -2.58 22.79 5.03
CA GLN A 196 -2.77 23.34 3.68
C GLN A 196 -4.16 23.96 3.45
N ARG A 197 -4.99 24.09 4.49
CA ARG A 197 -6.33 24.69 4.42
C ARG A 197 -7.31 23.95 3.50
N ALA A 198 -7.24 22.62 3.47
CA ALA A 198 -8.24 21.80 2.78
C ALA A 198 -9.66 22.09 3.28
N GLU A 199 -10.63 22.11 2.36
CA GLU A 199 -12.05 22.34 2.66
C GLU A 199 -12.65 21.17 3.44
N ILE A 200 -13.03 21.43 4.71
CA ILE A 200 -13.47 20.41 5.67
C ILE A 200 -14.93 20.02 5.44
N GLU A 201 -15.76 20.98 5.04
CA GLU A 201 -17.21 20.81 4.90
C GLU A 201 -17.64 20.44 3.48
N ALA A 202 -16.68 20.23 2.57
CA ALA A 202 -16.93 19.66 1.26
C ALA A 202 -17.69 18.34 1.39
N LYS A 203 -18.66 18.11 0.50
CA LYS A 203 -19.50 16.92 0.48
C LYS A 203 -19.29 16.14 -0.81
N ASP A 204 -19.19 14.82 -0.70
CA ASP A 204 -19.13 13.96 -1.88
C ASP A 204 -20.46 13.97 -2.64
N THR A 205 -20.42 13.78 -3.95
CA THR A 205 -21.62 13.83 -4.81
C THR A 205 -22.50 12.58 -4.72
N GLY A 206 -21.99 11.48 -4.15
CA GLY A 206 -22.70 10.21 -4.09
C GLY A 206 -23.57 10.05 -2.85
N TYR A 207 -23.05 10.43 -1.68
CA TYR A 207 -23.70 10.24 -0.39
C TYR A 207 -23.89 11.56 0.39
N GLY A 208 -23.33 12.67 -0.09
CA GLY A 208 -23.37 13.94 0.62
C GLY A 208 -22.56 13.94 1.92
N ARG A 209 -21.54 13.08 2.03
CA ARG A 209 -20.70 12.93 3.23
C ARG A 209 -19.50 13.85 3.19
N THR A 210 -19.15 14.39 4.36
CA THR A 210 -17.91 15.13 4.60
C THR A 210 -16.77 14.18 4.95
N ALA A 211 -15.54 14.70 5.03
CA ALA A 211 -14.38 13.93 5.47
C ALA A 211 -14.59 13.29 6.87
N LEU A 212 -15.26 14.01 7.77
CA LEU A 212 -15.59 13.50 9.12
C LEU A 212 -16.52 12.29 9.06
N LEU A 213 -17.54 12.33 8.19
CA LEU A 213 -18.49 11.23 8.03
C LEU A 213 -17.83 9.99 7.43
N TRP A 214 -16.88 10.16 6.49
CA TRP A 214 -16.07 9.06 5.96
C TRP A 214 -15.15 8.45 7.03
N ALA A 215 -14.48 9.27 7.84
CA ALA A 215 -13.69 8.76 8.96
C ALA A 215 -14.56 8.01 9.99
N ALA A 216 -15.77 8.50 10.26
CA ALA A 216 -16.69 7.87 11.20
C ALA A 216 -17.22 6.52 10.70
N GLU A 217 -17.60 6.44 9.43
CA GLU A 217 -18.03 5.17 8.82
C GLU A 217 -16.92 4.11 8.86
N SER A 218 -15.67 4.51 8.62
CA SER A 218 -14.51 3.61 8.69
C SER A 218 -13.97 3.38 10.11
N GLY A 219 -14.57 3.99 11.15
CA GLY A 219 -14.14 3.82 12.54
C GLY A 219 -12.81 4.48 12.90
N HIS A 220 -12.38 5.49 12.15
CA HIS A 220 -11.08 6.16 12.33
C HIS A 220 -11.14 7.31 13.34
N GLU A 221 -11.32 6.97 14.60
CA GLU A 221 -11.55 7.90 15.71
C GLU A 221 -10.45 8.96 15.87
N ALA A 222 -9.17 8.60 15.65
CA ALA A 222 -8.07 9.56 15.72
C ALA A 222 -8.18 10.67 14.66
N VAL A 223 -8.66 10.34 13.46
CA VAL A 223 -8.94 11.31 12.39
C VAL A 223 -10.21 12.10 12.71
N MET A 224 -11.27 11.47 13.21
CA MET A 224 -12.48 12.18 13.62
C MET A 224 -12.18 13.27 14.64
N ARG A 225 -11.41 12.94 15.69
CA ARG A 225 -10.96 13.91 16.71
C ARG A 225 -10.10 15.01 16.13
N LEU A 226 -9.30 14.73 15.10
CA LEU A 226 -8.47 15.74 14.43
C LEU A 226 -9.33 16.73 13.64
N LEU A 227 -10.31 16.22 12.87
CA LEU A 227 -11.24 17.03 12.07
C LEU A 227 -12.17 17.88 12.95
N GLN A 228 -12.69 17.33 14.05
CA GLN A 228 -13.57 18.07 14.98
C GLN A 228 -12.89 19.26 15.67
N ARG A 229 -11.55 19.25 15.80
CA ARG A 229 -10.82 20.40 16.37
C ARG A 229 -10.62 21.54 15.37
N LYS A 230 -10.90 21.29 14.10
CA LYS A 230 -10.59 22.18 12.97
C LYS A 230 -11.83 22.59 12.16
N SER A 231 -12.97 21.93 12.37
CA SER A 231 -14.32 22.30 11.90
C SER A 231 -14.85 23.47 12.73
#